data_AF-X1U634-F1
#
_entry.id   AF-X1U634-F1
#
_cell.length_a   1.000
_cell.length_b   1.000
_cell.length_c   1.000
_cell.angle_alpha   90.00
_cell.angle_beta   90.00
_cell.angle_gamma   90.00
#
_symmetry.space_group_name_H-M   'P 1'
#
loop_
_entity.id
_entity.type
_entity.pdbx_description
1 polymer ?
#
loop_
_entity_poly.entity_id
_entity_poly.type
_entity_poly.pdbx_seq_one_letter_code
_entity_poly.pdbx_strand_id
1 'polypeptide(L)'
;TFASSAWTGQVVFTSALSDGPPAHTFTVEIGSSTDGSDFTAGGPDATLTGDGLATVFPYTTDAASFTVTNGKYLALRITNNSGSSYNVTTGLTWSYTDSPSSEPGYPVPELPTIILLSLGLAGLGIYYWLRKRPRTLATKS
;
A
#
# COMPACT_ATOMS: atom_id res chain seq x y z
N THR A 1 3.38 -4.73 11.70
CA THR A 1 4.50 -5.64 11.36
C THR A 1 3.95 -6.80 10.57
N PHE A 2 4.52 -7.05 9.40
CA PHE A 2 4.20 -8.21 8.58
C PHE A 2 5.07 -9.38 9.04
N ALA A 3 4.46 -10.55 9.25
CA ALA A 3 5.18 -11.78 9.55
C ALA A 3 5.89 -12.28 8.27
N SER A 4 6.93 -13.11 8.44
CA SER A 4 7.53 -13.79 7.29
C SER A 4 6.52 -14.76 6.69
N SER A 5 6.16 -14.53 5.42
CA SER A 5 5.16 -15.31 4.70
C SER A 5 5.22 -15.00 3.21
N ALA A 6 4.64 -15.89 2.39
CA ALA A 6 4.64 -15.78 0.95
C ALA A 6 3.67 -14.69 0.47
N TRP A 7 4.20 -13.76 -0.33
CA TRP A 7 3.41 -12.83 -1.12
C TRP A 7 3.32 -13.37 -2.55
N THR A 8 2.12 -13.38 -3.10
CA THR A 8 1.87 -13.90 -4.44
C THR A 8 1.33 -12.81 -5.33
N GLY A 9 1.54 -12.91 -6.63
CA GLY A 9 0.95 -11.97 -7.56
C GLY A 9 1.26 -12.31 -8.99
N GLN A 10 0.96 -11.38 -9.87
CA GLN A 10 1.40 -11.46 -11.25
C GLN A 10 1.71 -10.07 -11.81
N VAL A 11 2.67 -10.03 -12.73
CA VAL A 11 2.97 -8.86 -13.55
C VAL A 11 2.67 -9.20 -15.00
N VAL A 12 1.85 -8.37 -15.64
CA VAL A 12 1.50 -8.55 -17.06
C VAL A 12 2.14 -7.45 -17.88
N PHE A 13 2.88 -7.85 -18.92
CA PHE A 13 3.50 -6.96 -19.89
C PHE A 13 2.66 -6.90 -21.18
N THR A 14 2.77 -5.81 -21.94
CA THR A 14 2.09 -5.70 -23.25
C THR A 14 2.77 -6.51 -24.35
N SER A 15 3.99 -6.99 -24.11
CA SER A 15 4.81 -7.75 -25.07
C SER A 15 5.65 -8.79 -24.33
N ALA A 16 6.02 -9.86 -25.03
CA ALA A 16 6.82 -10.92 -24.42
C ALA A 16 8.21 -10.42 -24.00
N LEU A 17 8.68 -10.87 -22.85
CA LEU A 17 10.04 -10.61 -22.38
C LEU A 17 11.03 -11.49 -23.15
N SER A 18 12.16 -10.93 -23.62
CA SER A 18 13.13 -11.67 -24.43
C SER A 18 13.90 -12.73 -23.63
N ASP A 19 14.14 -13.89 -24.25
CA ASP A 19 15.01 -14.98 -23.80
C ASP A 19 16.43 -14.93 -24.41
N GLY A 20 16.75 -13.90 -25.20
CA GLY A 20 18.06 -13.74 -25.84
C GLY A 20 19.19 -13.57 -24.81
N PRO A 21 20.48 -13.68 -25.17
CA PRO A 21 21.59 -13.55 -24.21
C PRO A 21 22.03 -12.08 -23.98
N PRO A 22 21.90 -11.50 -22.77
CA PRO A 22 21.29 -12.06 -21.55
C PRO A 22 19.77 -11.90 -21.53
N ALA A 23 19.08 -12.87 -20.91
CA ALA A 23 17.63 -12.88 -20.86
C ALA A 23 17.14 -11.63 -20.15
N HIS A 24 16.02 -11.08 -20.61
CA HIS A 24 15.43 -9.92 -19.99
C HIS A 24 14.79 -10.34 -18.66
N THR A 25 15.19 -9.67 -17.58
CA THR A 25 14.77 -9.99 -16.22
C THR A 25 14.23 -8.78 -15.49
N PHE A 26 13.29 -9.04 -14.58
CA PHE A 26 12.74 -8.07 -13.67
C PHE A 26 12.79 -8.61 -12.25
N THR A 27 13.11 -7.75 -11.30
CA THR A 27 13.09 -8.07 -9.87
C THR A 27 11.84 -7.47 -9.24
N VAL A 28 11.13 -8.26 -8.45
CA VAL A 28 9.94 -7.85 -7.71
C VAL A 28 10.23 -7.94 -6.21
N GLU A 29 10.04 -6.82 -5.51
CA GLU A 29 10.35 -6.69 -4.08
C GLU A 29 9.16 -6.10 -3.32
N ILE A 30 8.86 -6.67 -2.16
CA ILE A 30 7.91 -6.13 -1.19
C ILE A 30 8.67 -5.43 -0.08
N GLY A 31 8.21 -4.25 0.34
CA GLY A 31 8.90 -3.48 1.36
C GLY A 31 8.14 -2.24 1.82
N SER A 32 8.89 -1.21 2.19
CA SER A 32 8.32 0.07 2.62
C SER A 32 8.98 1.26 1.94
N SER A 33 8.21 2.32 1.76
CA SER A 33 8.63 3.58 1.15
C SER A 33 7.92 4.75 1.82
N THR A 34 8.54 5.92 1.81
CA THR A 34 7.96 7.18 2.30
C THR A 34 7.02 7.77 1.25
N ASP A 35 7.44 7.81 -0.01
CA ASP A 35 6.69 8.44 -1.12
C ASP A 35 7.03 7.89 -2.52
N GLY A 36 7.77 6.78 -2.58
CA GLY A 36 8.28 6.18 -3.81
C GLY A 36 9.69 6.62 -4.19
N SER A 37 10.25 7.66 -3.56
CA SER A 37 11.64 8.09 -3.80
C SER A 37 12.68 7.24 -3.08
N ASP A 38 12.29 6.66 -1.94
CA ASP A 38 13.07 5.72 -1.15
C ASP A 38 12.44 4.32 -1.17
N PHE A 39 13.23 3.27 -0.97
CA PHE A 39 12.68 1.92 -0.80
C PHE A 39 13.55 1.11 0.15
N THR A 40 12.91 0.48 1.12
CA THR A 40 13.52 -0.49 2.03
C THR A 40 12.89 -1.85 1.79
N ALA A 41 13.65 -2.80 1.24
CA ALA A 41 13.19 -4.15 0.98
C ALA A 41 12.84 -4.90 2.27
N GLY A 42 11.76 -5.67 2.24
CA GLY A 42 11.23 -6.46 3.36
C GLY A 42 11.71 -7.92 3.40
N GLY A 43 12.45 -8.38 2.40
CA GLY A 43 12.93 -9.76 2.32
C GLY A 43 13.17 -10.22 0.88
N PRO A 44 13.42 -11.53 0.67
CA PRO A 44 13.94 -12.04 -0.59
C PRO A 44 13.02 -11.69 -1.76
N ASP A 45 13.63 -11.35 -2.87
CA ASP A 45 12.99 -10.88 -4.09
C ASP A 45 12.51 -12.04 -4.98
N ALA A 46 11.54 -11.76 -5.85
CA ALA A 46 11.16 -12.65 -6.93
C ALA A 46 11.79 -12.16 -8.24
N THR A 47 12.34 -13.09 -9.03
CA THR A 47 12.89 -12.78 -10.36
C THR A 47 11.95 -13.29 -11.44
N LEU A 48 11.50 -12.39 -12.32
CA LEU A 48 10.78 -12.72 -13.55
C LEU A 48 11.81 -12.81 -14.67
N THR A 49 11.84 -13.92 -15.40
CA THR A 49 12.77 -14.14 -16.53
C THR A 49 11.99 -14.37 -17.80
N GLY A 50 12.33 -13.65 -18.86
CA GLY A 50 11.71 -13.81 -20.16
C GLY A 50 12.03 -15.15 -20.83
N ASP A 51 11.01 -15.71 -21.48
CA ASP A 51 11.06 -16.94 -22.28
C ASP A 51 10.80 -16.68 -23.78
N GLY A 52 10.73 -15.40 -24.18
CA GLY A 52 10.45 -14.96 -25.55
C GLY A 52 8.97 -15.04 -25.96
N LEU A 53 8.08 -15.59 -25.12
CA LEU A 53 6.69 -15.92 -25.49
C LEU A 53 5.67 -15.38 -24.50
N ALA A 54 5.93 -15.50 -23.20
CA ALA A 54 5.01 -15.14 -22.14
C ALA A 54 4.92 -13.63 -21.94
N THR A 55 3.70 -13.17 -21.71
CA THR A 55 3.39 -11.80 -21.29
C THR A 55 2.88 -11.72 -19.85
N VAL A 56 2.54 -12.86 -19.25
CA VAL A 56 1.98 -12.96 -17.90
C VAL A 56 2.98 -13.71 -17.04
N PHE A 57 3.44 -13.07 -15.97
CA PHE A 57 4.46 -13.62 -15.09
C PHE A 57 3.92 -13.70 -13.66
N PRO A 58 3.39 -14.85 -13.24
CA PRO A 58 3.08 -15.07 -11.83
C PRO A 58 4.37 -15.12 -11.02
N TYR A 59 4.30 -14.67 -9.77
CA TYR A 59 5.44 -14.67 -8.88
C TYR A 59 5.05 -15.02 -7.45
N THR A 60 6.04 -15.48 -6.69
CA THR A 60 5.96 -15.67 -5.26
C THR A 60 7.25 -15.14 -4.64
N THR A 61 7.13 -14.31 -3.61
CA THR A 61 8.26 -13.80 -2.82
C THR A 61 8.02 -14.14 -1.35
N ASP A 62 8.97 -14.84 -0.76
CA ASP A 62 8.93 -15.22 0.65
C ASP A 62 9.49 -14.10 1.53
N ALA A 63 8.83 -12.92 1.49
CA ALA A 63 9.27 -11.76 2.25
C ALA A 63 9.54 -12.13 3.72
N ALA A 64 10.64 -11.62 4.26
CA ALA A 64 11.00 -11.82 5.66
C ALA A 64 10.06 -10.99 6.53
N SER A 65 10.14 -11.13 7.86
CA SER A 65 9.37 -10.26 8.74
C SER A 65 9.86 -8.81 8.63
N PHE A 66 8.98 -7.87 8.32
CA PHE A 66 9.32 -6.45 8.27
C PHE A 66 8.23 -5.55 8.88
N THR A 67 8.63 -4.37 9.33
CA THR A 67 7.72 -3.39 9.94
C THR A 67 7.66 -2.15 9.06
N VAL A 68 6.46 -1.79 8.62
CA VAL A 68 6.19 -0.46 8.08
C VAL A 68 6.06 0.50 9.25
N THR A 69 7.04 1.37 9.42
CA THR A 69 7.05 2.37 10.49
C THR A 69 6.06 3.50 10.20
N ASN A 70 5.61 4.20 11.24
CA ASN A 70 4.77 5.38 11.08
C ASN A 70 5.45 6.42 10.15
N GLY A 71 4.69 7.01 9.24
CA GLY A 71 5.19 7.90 8.19
C GLY A 71 5.69 7.19 6.93
N LYS A 72 5.68 5.85 6.89
CA LYS A 72 5.95 5.05 5.68
C LYS A 72 4.71 4.28 5.24
N TYR A 73 4.73 3.86 3.99
CA TYR A 73 3.70 3.05 3.34
C TYR A 73 4.25 1.69 2.92
N LEU A 74 3.38 0.69 2.90
CA LEU A 74 3.66 -0.58 2.24
C LEU A 74 3.87 -0.30 0.74
N ALA A 75 4.93 -0.85 0.16
CA ALA A 75 5.33 -0.59 -1.21
C ALA A 75 5.76 -1.87 -1.94
N LEU A 76 5.47 -1.89 -3.24
CA LEU A 76 5.96 -2.86 -4.21
C LEU A 76 6.96 -2.16 -5.12
N ARG A 77 8.16 -2.72 -5.27
CA ARG A 77 9.16 -2.25 -6.25
C ARG A 77 9.33 -3.29 -7.34
N ILE A 78 9.23 -2.84 -8.59
CA ILE A 78 9.56 -3.64 -9.77
C ILE A 78 10.77 -2.99 -10.43
N THR A 79 11.89 -3.69 -10.45
CA THR A 79 13.14 -3.22 -11.04
C THR A 79 13.35 -3.91 -12.38
N ASN A 80 13.49 -3.13 -13.44
CA ASN A 80 13.89 -3.65 -14.74
C ASN A 80 15.41 -3.81 -14.78
N ASN A 81 15.88 -5.05 -14.84
CA ASN A 81 17.33 -5.36 -14.95
C ASN A 81 17.77 -5.55 -16.41
N SER A 82 16.90 -5.22 -17.36
CA SER A 82 17.13 -5.36 -18.79
C SER A 82 17.51 -4.02 -19.42
N GLY A 83 18.20 -4.06 -20.56
CA GLY A 83 18.51 -2.86 -21.35
C GLY A 83 17.34 -2.30 -22.17
N SER A 84 16.17 -2.95 -22.12
CA SER A 84 14.99 -2.59 -22.92
C SER A 84 13.83 -2.14 -22.04
N SER A 85 13.03 -1.20 -22.53
CA SER A 85 11.81 -0.74 -21.85
C SER A 85 10.62 -1.63 -22.17
N TYR A 86 9.79 -1.90 -21.16
CA TYR A 86 8.54 -2.66 -21.28
C TYR A 86 7.39 -1.92 -20.61
N ASN A 87 6.18 -2.08 -21.15
CA ASN A 87 4.97 -1.54 -20.53
C ASN A 87 4.30 -2.63 -19.68
N VAL A 88 3.96 -2.29 -18.44
CA VAL A 88 3.19 -3.13 -17.53
C VAL A 88 1.72 -2.72 -17.58
N THR A 89 0.84 -3.70 -17.72
CA THR A 89 -0.62 -3.49 -17.71
C THR A 89 -1.13 -3.55 -16.28
N THR A 90 -1.81 -2.51 -15.82
CA THR A 90 -2.37 -2.41 -14.47
C THR A 90 -3.91 -2.37 -14.47
N GLY A 91 -4.52 -2.70 -13.33
CA GLY A 91 -5.96 -2.69 -13.13
C GLY A 91 -6.65 -4.04 -13.36
N LEU A 92 -7.80 -4.23 -12.70
CA LEU A 92 -8.61 -5.46 -12.74
C LEU A 92 -7.75 -6.71 -12.50
N THR A 93 -7.76 -7.66 -13.45
CA THR A 93 -7.09 -8.96 -13.38
C THR A 93 -5.71 -8.96 -14.06
N TRP A 94 -5.18 -7.80 -14.45
CA TRP A 94 -3.91 -7.72 -15.18
C TRP A 94 -2.72 -7.91 -14.24
N SER A 95 -2.29 -6.87 -13.53
CA SER A 95 -1.21 -7.00 -12.54
C SER A 95 -1.76 -6.77 -11.14
N TYR A 96 -1.46 -7.69 -10.24
CA TYR A 96 -1.89 -7.64 -8.85
C TYR A 96 -0.84 -8.23 -7.91
N THR A 97 -1.00 -7.95 -6.63
CA THR A 97 -0.17 -8.47 -5.56
C THR A 97 -1.08 -8.76 -4.39
N ASP A 98 -1.15 -10.03 -4.04
CA ASP A 98 -1.90 -10.53 -2.91
C ASP A 98 -0.95 -10.69 -1.73
N SER A 99 -1.39 -10.13 -0.63
CA SER A 99 -0.72 -10.26 0.64
C SER A 99 -1.00 -11.60 1.31
N PRO A 100 -0.07 -12.09 2.15
CA PRO A 100 -0.30 -13.29 2.92
C PRO A 100 -1.44 -13.09 3.93
N SER A 101 -2.25 -14.12 4.16
CA SER A 101 -3.41 -14.07 5.08
C SER A 101 -3.09 -13.69 6.54
N SER A 102 -1.82 -13.69 6.91
CA SER A 102 -1.29 -13.28 8.21
C SER A 102 -1.06 -11.77 8.36
N GLU A 103 -1.62 -10.93 7.48
CA GLU A 103 -1.45 -9.48 7.59
C GLU A 103 -1.99 -8.93 8.92
N PRO A 104 -1.28 -8.00 9.58
CA PRO A 104 -1.92 -7.15 10.57
C PRO A 104 -2.97 -6.33 9.83
N GLY A 105 -4.25 -6.62 10.05
CA GLY A 105 -5.35 -5.91 9.38
C GLY A 105 -5.15 -4.40 9.40
N TYR A 106 -5.62 -3.72 8.34
CA TYR A 106 -5.45 -2.29 8.16
C TYR A 106 -5.85 -1.54 9.44
N PRO A 107 -5.06 -0.57 9.94
CA PRO A 107 -5.42 0.17 11.13
C PRO A 107 -6.70 0.95 10.86
N VAL A 108 -7.82 0.44 11.39
CA VAL A 108 -9.04 1.23 11.54
C VAL A 108 -8.72 2.39 12.48
N PRO A 109 -9.29 3.61 12.25
CA PRO A 109 -9.12 4.71 13.19
C PRO A 109 -9.37 4.22 14.61
N GLU A 110 -8.33 4.32 15.43
CA GLU A 110 -8.34 3.78 16.78
C GLU A 110 -9.47 4.47 17.55
N LEU A 111 -10.22 3.70 18.37
CA LEU A 111 -11.34 4.19 19.18
C LEU A 111 -11.12 5.61 19.80
N PRO A 112 -9.93 5.95 20.32
CA PRO A 112 -9.64 7.28 20.87
C PRO A 112 -9.88 8.42 19.88
N THR A 113 -9.55 8.26 18.60
CA THR A 113 -9.67 9.30 17.57
C THR A 113 -11.14 9.56 17.24
N ILE A 114 -11.97 8.51 17.22
CA ILE A 114 -13.42 8.62 17.04
C ILE A 114 -14.05 9.31 18.26
N ILE A 115 -13.61 8.97 19.47
CA ILE A 115 -14.08 9.59 20.70
C ILE A 115 -13.73 11.08 20.72
N LEU A 116 -12.47 11.44 20.43
CA LEU A 116 -12.00 12.82 20.40
C LEU A 116 -12.73 13.66 19.33
N LEU A 117 -12.91 13.10 18.13
CA LEU A 117 -13.68 13.76 17.07
C LEU A 117 -15.14 13.99 17.49
N SER A 118 -15.76 12.99 18.11
CA SER A 118 -17.16 13.06 18.57
C SER A 118 -17.34 14.08 19.70
N LEU A 119 -16.43 14.08 20.69
CA LEU A 119 -16.42 15.06 21.78
C LEU A 119 -16.16 16.48 21.27
N GLY A 120 -15.24 16.64 20.32
CA GLY A 120 -14.96 17.92 19.67
C GLY A 120 -16.18 18.49 18.95
N LEU A 121 -16.87 17.66 18.17
CA LEU A 121 -18.10 18.06 17.46
C LEU A 121 -19.25 18.38 18.42
N ALA A 122 -19.44 17.57 19.47
CA ALA A 122 -20.45 17.83 20.49
C ALA A 122 -20.19 19.15 21.23
N GLY A 123 -18.93 19.41 21.63
CA GLY A 123 -18.53 20.66 22.26
C GLY A 123 -18.76 21.87 21.35
N LEU A 124 -18.44 21.76 20.07
CA LEU A 124 -18.71 22.81 19.07
C LEU A 124 -20.20 23.10 18.92
N GLY A 125 -21.03 22.05 18.89
CA GLY A 125 -22.49 22.17 18.84
C GLY A 125 -23.07 22.90 20.06
N ILE A 126 -22.63 22.52 21.27
CA ILE A 126 -23.04 23.17 22.52
C ILE A 126 -22.63 24.65 22.52
N TYR A 127 -21.40 24.96 22.12
CA TYR A 127 -20.92 26.34 22.02
C TYR A 127 -21.78 27.18 21.08
N TYR A 128 -22.09 26.66 19.89
CA TYR A 128 -22.90 27.36 18.91
C TYR A 128 -24.33 27.62 19.42
N TRP A 129 -24.92 26.64 20.09
CA TRP A 129 -26.25 26.78 20.69
C TRP A 129 -26.27 27.80 21.83
N LEU A 130 -25.29 27.77 22.74
CA LEU A 130 -25.17 28.76 23.82
C LEU A 130 -24.98 30.17 23.27
N ARG A 131 -24.20 30.33 22.20
CA ARG A 131 -23.95 31.63 21.56
C ARG A 131 -25.19 32.21 20.86
N LYS A 132 -26.07 31.36 20.33
CA LYS A 132 -27.32 31.79 19.66
C LYS A 132 -28.50 32.01 20.61
N ARG A 133 -28.39 31.71 21.90
CA ARG A 133 -29.48 31.95 22.85
C ARG A 133 -29.70 33.47 23.03
N PRO A 134 -30.91 33.99 22.76
CA PRO A 134 -31.23 35.37 23.10
C PRO A 134 -31.28 35.53 24.62
N ARG A 135 -30.60 36.57 25.14
CA ARG A 135 -30.61 36.90 26.57
C ARG A 135 -32.01 37.38 26.95
N THR A 136 -32.79 36.53 27.61
CA THR A 136 -34.02 36.95 28.27
C THR A 136 -33.63 37.73 29.53
N LEU A 137 -33.78 39.06 29.48
CA LEU A 137 -33.70 39.94 30.65
C LEU A 137 -34.80 39.55 31.62
N ALA A 138 -34.43 39.04 32.79
CA ALA A 138 -35.36 38.81 33.88
C ALA A 138 -35.78 40.18 34.46
N THR A 139 -36.99 40.63 34.14
CA THR A 139 -37.67 41.71 34.87
C THR A 139 -37.94 41.23 36.29
N LYS A 140 -37.29 41.87 37.27
CA LYS A 140 -37.58 41.69 38.69
C LYS A 140 -38.62 42.74 39.09
N SER A 141 -39.67 42.25 39.78
CA SER A 141 -40.88 42.88 40.33
C SER A 141 -40.94 44.41 40.37
#